data_AF-A0A7L2RJR0-F1
#
_entry.id   AF-A0A7L2RJR0-F1
#
_cell.length_a   1.000
_cell.length_b   1.000
_cell.length_c   1.000
_cell.angle_alpha   90.00
_cell.angle_beta   90.00
_cell.angle_gamma   90.00
#
_symmetry.space_group_name_H-M   'P 1'
#
loop_
_entity.id
_entity.type
_entity.pdbx_description
1 polymer ?
#
loop_
_entity_poly.entity_id
_entity_poly.type
_entity_poly.pdbx_seq_one_letter_code
_entity_poly.pdbx_strand_id
1 'polypeptide(L)'
;QLYGGMRGMKGLIYETSVLDPDEGIRFRGYSIPECQKKLPKAAGGEEPLPEGLFWLLVTGEIPTQEQVNWLSREWARRAALPSHVVTMLDNFPTNLHPMSQLSAAVTALNSESKFARAYAEGIHRAKYWEFVYEDSMDLIAKLPCVAAKIYRNLYREGSGIGAIDPNLDWSHNFTNMLGYSDPQFIELMRLYLTIH
;
A
#
# COMPACT_ATOMS: atom_id res chain seq x y z
N GLN A 1 -2.71 -28.86 19.23
CA GLN A 1 -3.02 -28.04 18.04
C GLN A 1 -4.31 -27.24 18.23
N LEU A 2 -5.45 -27.85 18.60
CA LEU A 2 -6.72 -27.13 18.86
C LEU A 2 -6.63 -26.10 20.00
N TYR A 3 -6.19 -26.50 21.21
CA TYR A 3 -5.99 -25.57 22.34
C TYR A 3 -4.89 -24.52 22.10
N GLY A 4 -3.99 -24.77 21.14
CA GLY A 4 -2.86 -23.90 20.84
C GLY A 4 -3.10 -22.95 19.67
N GLY A 5 -4.36 -22.76 19.26
CA GLY A 5 -4.71 -21.84 18.17
C GLY A 5 -4.12 -22.24 16.82
N MET A 6 -4.32 -23.49 16.40
CA MET A 6 -3.84 -24.02 15.10
C MET A 6 -2.32 -24.08 14.91
N ARG A 7 -1.51 -23.93 15.97
CA ARG A 7 -0.04 -24.07 15.89
C ARG A 7 0.36 -25.37 15.17
N GLY A 8 1.05 -25.23 14.03
CA GLY A 8 1.52 -26.33 13.19
C GLY A 8 0.48 -26.97 12.27
N MET A 9 -0.74 -26.41 12.17
CA MET A 9 -1.77 -26.90 11.24
C MET A 9 -1.77 -26.07 9.95
N LYS A 10 -1.76 -26.76 8.80
CA LYS A 10 -1.98 -26.13 7.49
C LYS A 10 -3.49 -25.94 7.30
N GLY A 11 -3.97 -24.69 7.38
CA GLY A 11 -5.41 -24.38 7.43
C GLY A 11 -5.95 -23.42 6.36
N LEU A 12 -5.08 -22.80 5.55
CA LEU A 12 -5.48 -21.88 4.49
C LEU A 12 -4.56 -21.99 3.28
N ILE A 13 -5.07 -21.56 2.12
CA ILE A 13 -4.31 -21.37 0.89
C ILE A 13 -3.99 -19.88 0.78
N TYR A 14 -2.71 -19.55 0.58
CA TYR A 14 -2.22 -18.19 0.42
C TYR A 14 -1.10 -18.19 -0.61
N GLU A 15 -1.30 -17.50 -1.73
CA GLU A 15 -0.56 -17.73 -2.98
C GLU A 15 0.60 -16.75 -3.22
N THR A 16 0.61 -15.61 -2.52
CA THR A 16 1.51 -14.49 -2.84
C THR A 16 2.93 -14.69 -2.30
N SER A 17 3.08 -15.36 -1.16
CA SER A 17 4.39 -15.61 -0.55
C SER A 17 4.44 -16.92 0.24
N VAL A 18 5.65 -17.48 0.34
CA VAL A 18 5.94 -18.71 1.10
C VAL A 18 7.28 -18.54 1.82
N LEU A 19 7.35 -18.97 3.08
CA LEU A 19 8.59 -18.99 3.84
C LEU A 19 9.39 -20.26 3.51
N ASP A 20 10.54 -20.08 2.87
CA ASP A 20 11.57 -21.10 2.69
C ASP A 20 12.36 -21.25 4.01
N PRO A 21 12.54 -22.48 4.54
CA PRO A 21 13.22 -22.70 5.81
C PRO A 21 14.71 -22.30 5.78
N ASP A 22 15.34 -22.30 4.61
CA ASP A 22 16.77 -22.04 4.47
C ASP A 22 17.04 -20.62 3.94
N GLU A 23 16.19 -20.14 3.02
CA GLU A 23 16.40 -18.89 2.28
C GLU A 23 15.47 -17.74 2.71
N GLY A 24 14.56 -17.99 3.66
CA GLY A 24 13.62 -16.99 4.16
C GLY A 24 12.39 -16.77 3.27
N ILE A 25 11.76 -15.60 3.38
CA ILE A 25 10.51 -15.33 2.66
C ILE A 25 10.75 -15.19 1.16
N ARG A 26 9.89 -15.83 0.36
CA ARG A 26 9.86 -15.72 -1.10
C ARG A 26 8.56 -15.09 -1.57
N PHE A 27 8.64 -14.10 -2.45
CA PHE A 27 7.52 -13.46 -3.12
C PHE A 27 7.32 -14.09 -4.49
N ARG A 28 6.23 -14.87 -4.66
CA ARG A 28 5.99 -15.65 -5.89
C ARG A 28 7.21 -16.48 -6.35
N GLY A 29 7.95 -17.04 -5.40
CA GLY A 29 9.15 -17.86 -5.64
C GLY A 29 10.48 -17.10 -5.63
N TYR A 30 10.47 -15.77 -5.75
CA TYR A 30 11.67 -14.94 -5.72
C TYR A 30 12.05 -14.59 -4.28
N SER A 31 13.31 -14.83 -3.90
CA SER A 31 13.88 -14.37 -2.64
C SER A 31 14.06 -12.85 -2.60
N ILE A 32 14.22 -12.27 -1.40
CA ILE A 32 14.48 -10.82 -1.26
C ILE A 32 15.69 -10.35 -2.10
N PRO A 33 16.85 -11.03 -2.09
CA PRO A 33 17.99 -10.63 -2.93
C PRO A 33 17.68 -10.69 -4.43
N GLU A 34 16.88 -11.66 -4.88
CA GLU A 34 16.43 -11.73 -6.27
C GLU A 34 15.49 -10.58 -6.62
N CYS A 35 14.57 -10.22 -5.72
CA CYS A 35 13.70 -9.06 -5.86
C CYS A 35 14.50 -7.76 -5.95
N GLN A 36 15.47 -7.51 -5.07
CA GLN A 36 16.34 -6.32 -5.14
C GLN A 36 17.10 -6.23 -6.46
N LYS A 37 17.52 -7.37 -7.01
CA LYS A 37 18.23 -7.41 -8.30
C LYS A 37 17.32 -7.19 -9.50
N LYS A 38 16.13 -7.78 -9.49
CA LYS A 38 15.25 -7.87 -10.68
C LYS A 38 14.16 -6.81 -10.74
N LEU A 39 13.69 -6.31 -9.60
CA LEU A 39 12.62 -5.32 -9.59
C LEU A 39 13.14 -3.95 -10.08
N PRO A 40 12.31 -3.21 -10.84
CA PRO A 40 12.63 -1.85 -11.25
C PRO A 40 12.89 -0.93 -10.07
N LYS A 41 13.76 0.05 -10.29
CA LYS A 41 14.19 1.05 -9.30
C LYS A 41 13.78 2.44 -9.75
N ALA A 42 13.77 3.41 -8.85
CA ALA A 42 13.65 4.80 -9.23
C ALA A 42 14.86 5.28 -10.06
N ALA A 43 14.67 6.31 -10.88
CA ALA A 43 15.78 6.92 -11.62
C ALA A 43 16.83 7.48 -10.65
N GLY A 44 18.05 6.94 -10.71
CA GLY A 44 19.13 7.30 -9.78
C GLY A 44 19.03 6.68 -8.38
N GLY A 45 18.07 5.77 -8.15
CA GLY A 45 17.94 4.99 -6.91
C GLY A 45 18.53 3.59 -7.06
N GLU A 46 18.81 2.96 -5.91
CA GLU A 46 19.36 1.62 -5.76
C GLU A 46 18.35 0.63 -5.15
N GLU A 47 17.28 1.10 -4.53
CA GLU A 47 16.27 0.26 -3.90
C GLU A 47 15.08 -0.07 -4.83
N PRO A 48 14.48 -1.28 -4.70
CA PRO A 48 13.34 -1.70 -5.50
C PRO A 48 12.09 -0.87 -5.17
N LEU A 49 11.27 -0.60 -6.18
CA LEU A 49 10.01 0.12 -6.00
C LEU A 49 8.89 -0.82 -5.51
N PRO A 50 8.09 -0.42 -4.49
CA PRO A 50 6.95 -1.21 -4.01
C PRO A 50 5.90 -1.50 -5.08
N GLU A 51 5.73 -0.60 -6.04
CA GLU A 51 4.93 -0.82 -7.26
C GLU A 51 5.33 -2.13 -7.96
N GLY A 52 6.63 -2.37 -8.09
CA GLY A 52 7.15 -3.56 -8.75
C GLY A 52 6.87 -4.83 -7.95
N LEU A 53 6.97 -4.75 -6.63
CA LEU A 53 6.61 -5.84 -5.72
C LEU A 53 5.12 -6.16 -5.85
N PHE A 54 4.24 -5.16 -5.79
CA PHE A 54 2.79 -5.35 -5.95
C PHE A 54 2.46 -6.06 -7.27
N TRP A 55 3.06 -5.62 -8.37
CA TRP A 55 2.89 -6.26 -9.67
C TRP A 55 3.29 -7.74 -9.63
N LEU A 56 4.46 -8.04 -9.05
CA LEU A 56 4.92 -9.41 -8.86
C LEU A 56 3.90 -10.23 -8.05
N LEU A 57 3.40 -9.72 -6.91
CA LEU A 57 2.44 -10.46 -6.09
C LEU A 57 1.13 -10.75 -6.81
N VAL A 58 0.64 -9.80 -7.62
CA VAL A 58 -0.63 -9.97 -8.35
C VAL A 58 -0.46 -10.92 -9.53
N THR A 59 0.62 -10.80 -10.30
CA THR A 59 0.78 -11.49 -11.60
C THR A 59 1.67 -12.72 -11.55
N GLY A 60 2.61 -12.80 -10.61
CA GLY A 60 3.70 -13.79 -10.62
C GLY A 60 4.87 -13.42 -11.54
N GLU A 61 4.82 -12.28 -12.22
CA GLU A 61 5.79 -11.86 -13.23
C GLU A 61 6.59 -10.63 -12.76
N ILE A 62 7.86 -10.53 -13.19
CA ILE A 62 8.68 -9.34 -12.94
C ILE A 62 8.25 -8.24 -13.92
N PRO A 63 7.82 -7.06 -13.44
CA PRO A 63 7.39 -5.99 -14.32
C PRO A 63 8.54 -5.32 -15.06
N THR A 64 8.22 -4.73 -16.21
CA THR A 64 9.10 -3.78 -16.89
C THR A 64 9.07 -2.41 -16.21
N GLN A 65 10.06 -1.55 -16.52
CA GLN A 65 10.07 -0.17 -16.03
C GLN A 65 8.82 0.62 -16.46
N GLU A 66 8.31 0.39 -17.67
CA GLU A 66 7.11 1.07 -18.18
C GLU A 66 5.86 0.68 -17.39
N GLN A 67 5.75 -0.59 -17.01
CA GLN A 67 4.64 -1.10 -16.18
C GLN A 67 4.68 -0.50 -14.77
N VAL A 68 5.87 -0.41 -14.16
CA VAL A 68 6.03 0.25 -12.86
C VAL A 68 5.69 1.74 -12.95
N ASN A 69 6.18 2.44 -13.97
CA ASN A 69 5.85 3.86 -14.18
C ASN A 69 4.35 4.09 -14.42
N TRP A 70 3.68 3.17 -15.12
CA TRP A 70 2.23 3.20 -15.27
C TRP A 70 1.52 3.03 -13.92
N LEU A 71 1.97 2.09 -13.09
CA LEU A 71 1.38 1.82 -11.79
C LEU A 71 1.57 3.00 -10.82
N SER A 72 2.75 3.62 -10.78
CA SER A 72 2.98 4.83 -9.98
C SER A 72 1.98 5.95 -10.35
N ARG A 73 1.75 6.17 -11.66
CA ARG A 73 0.77 7.17 -12.14
C ARG A 73 -0.66 6.81 -11.79
N GLU A 74 -1.02 5.53 -11.86
CA GLU A 74 -2.36 5.07 -11.47
C GLU A 74 -2.61 5.31 -9.98
N TRP A 75 -1.66 4.98 -9.11
CA TRP A 75 -1.80 5.25 -7.69
C TRP A 75 -1.84 6.76 -7.39
N ALA A 76 -1.02 7.57 -8.06
CA ALA A 76 -1.09 9.02 -7.91
C ALA A 76 -2.46 9.60 -8.29
N ARG A 77 -3.11 9.09 -9.35
CA ARG A 77 -4.48 9.51 -9.74
C ARG A 77 -5.57 9.10 -8.75
N ARG A 78 -5.41 7.95 -8.10
CA ARG A 78 -6.46 7.33 -7.25
C ARG A 78 -6.41 7.78 -5.79
N ALA A 79 -5.37 8.51 -5.39
CA ALA A 79 -5.05 8.81 -4.00
C ALA A 79 -5.90 9.91 -3.33
N ALA A 80 -6.88 10.49 -4.04
CA ALA A 80 -7.77 11.51 -3.47
C ALA A 80 -8.60 10.97 -2.29
N LEU A 81 -8.64 11.72 -1.19
CA LEU A 81 -9.48 11.42 -0.02
C LEU A 81 -10.78 12.22 -0.08
N PRO A 82 -11.94 11.61 0.23
CA PRO A 82 -13.19 12.34 0.37
C PRO A 82 -13.13 13.25 1.61
N SER A 83 -13.82 14.40 1.53
CA SER A 83 -13.75 15.45 2.56
C SER A 83 -14.11 14.96 3.96
N HIS A 84 -15.08 14.05 4.08
CA HIS A 84 -15.50 13.52 5.38
C HIS A 84 -14.38 12.73 6.10
N VAL A 85 -13.52 12.00 5.36
CA VAL A 85 -12.37 11.29 5.94
C VAL A 85 -11.28 12.28 6.36
N VAL A 86 -11.05 13.33 5.57
CA VAL A 86 -10.10 14.40 5.90
C VAL A 86 -10.52 15.09 7.21
N THR A 87 -11.79 15.52 7.31
CA THR A 87 -12.35 16.15 8.51
C THR A 87 -12.32 15.22 9.71
N MET A 88 -12.60 13.93 9.52
CA MET A 88 -12.53 12.96 10.62
C MET A 88 -11.11 12.83 11.17
N LEU A 89 -10.10 12.72 10.30
CA LEU A 89 -8.69 12.64 10.69
C LEU A 89 -8.20 13.89 11.43
N ASP A 90 -8.66 15.08 11.03
CA ASP A 90 -8.31 16.35 11.70
C ASP A 90 -8.93 16.51 13.08
N ASN A 91 -10.05 15.84 13.34
CA ASN A 91 -10.77 15.93 14.60
C ASN A 91 -10.40 14.83 15.60
N PHE A 92 -9.54 13.86 15.24
CA PHE A 92 -9.11 12.85 16.20
C PHE A 92 -8.26 13.47 17.32
N PRO A 93 -8.50 13.09 18.59
CA PRO A 93 -7.70 13.59 19.70
C PRO A 93 -6.31 12.95 19.68
N THR A 94 -5.31 13.66 20.18
CA THR A 94 -3.90 13.22 20.16
C THR A 94 -3.62 12.00 21.04
N ASN A 95 -4.53 11.66 21.97
CA ASN A 95 -4.44 10.45 22.79
C ASN A 95 -4.97 9.19 22.07
N LEU A 96 -5.62 9.33 20.91
CA LEU A 96 -6.06 8.19 20.11
C LEU A 96 -4.86 7.63 19.34
N HIS A 97 -4.55 6.37 19.57
CA HIS A 97 -3.38 5.70 18.98
C HIS A 97 -3.40 5.77 17.43
N PRO A 98 -2.25 6.01 16.77
CA PRO A 98 -2.18 6.14 15.30
C PRO A 98 -2.83 4.99 14.54
N MET A 99 -2.65 3.74 15.00
CA MET A 99 -3.28 2.56 14.38
C MET A 99 -4.80 2.57 14.50
N SER A 100 -5.36 3.12 15.58
CA SER A 100 -6.81 3.27 15.75
C SER A 100 -7.35 4.32 14.79
N GLN A 101 -6.63 5.44 14.60
CA GLN A 101 -6.98 6.45 13.61
C GLN A 101 -6.93 5.88 12.19
N LEU A 102 -5.89 5.10 11.86
CA LEU A 102 -5.75 4.43 10.56
C LEU A 102 -6.92 3.48 10.28
N SER A 103 -7.24 2.60 11.24
CA SER A 103 -8.33 1.63 11.09
C SER A 103 -9.69 2.32 10.93
N ALA A 104 -9.97 3.36 11.73
CA ALA A 104 -11.21 4.13 11.62
C ALA A 104 -11.32 4.85 10.26
N ALA A 105 -10.22 5.47 9.79
CA ALA A 105 -10.18 6.13 8.48
C ALA A 105 -10.39 5.15 7.32
N VAL A 106 -9.72 4.00 7.33
CA VAL A 106 -9.91 2.95 6.32
C VAL A 106 -11.33 2.41 6.33
N THR A 107 -11.95 2.28 7.51
CA THR A 107 -13.36 1.86 7.63
C THR A 107 -14.30 2.90 7.01
N ALA A 108 -14.07 4.20 7.27
CA ALA A 108 -14.87 5.27 6.68
C ALA A 108 -14.72 5.35 5.15
N LEU A 109 -13.53 5.06 4.62
CA LEU A 109 -13.27 5.01 3.17
C LEU A 109 -14.10 3.96 2.42
N ASN A 110 -14.74 3.02 3.12
CA ASN A 110 -15.68 2.07 2.50
C ASN A 110 -16.86 2.77 1.80
N SER A 111 -17.18 4.03 2.14
CA SER A 111 -18.17 4.84 1.40
C SER A 111 -17.89 4.92 -0.10
N GLU A 112 -16.61 4.81 -0.48
CA GLU A 112 -16.13 4.90 -1.86
C GLU A 112 -16.05 3.52 -2.57
N SER A 113 -16.43 2.43 -1.89
CA SER A 113 -16.25 1.06 -2.41
C SER A 113 -17.10 0.82 -3.65
N LYS A 114 -16.44 0.55 -4.77
CA LYS A 114 -17.06 0.14 -6.03
C LYS A 114 -17.61 -1.27 -5.92
N PHE A 115 -16.91 -2.17 -5.23
CA PHE A 115 -17.37 -3.55 -5.03
C PHE A 115 -18.65 -3.61 -4.21
N ALA A 116 -18.74 -2.88 -3.09
CA ALA A 116 -19.95 -2.86 -2.26
C ALA A 116 -21.18 -2.41 -3.05
N ARG A 117 -21.04 -1.33 -3.83
CA ARG A 117 -22.11 -0.83 -4.70
C ARG A 117 -22.47 -1.83 -5.80
N ALA A 118 -21.49 -2.34 -6.54
CA ALA A 118 -21.73 -3.28 -7.63
C ALA A 118 -22.36 -4.60 -7.14
N TYR A 119 -21.94 -5.08 -5.97
CA TYR A 119 -22.52 -6.27 -5.35
C TYR A 119 -24.01 -6.08 -5.01
N ALA A 120 -24.38 -4.92 -4.46
CA ALA A 120 -25.77 -4.59 -4.17
C ALA A 120 -26.64 -4.49 -5.44
N GLU A 121 -26.05 -4.08 -6.57
CA GLU A 121 -26.69 -4.02 -7.89
C GLU A 121 -26.80 -5.39 -8.58
N GLY A 122 -26.20 -6.46 -8.02
CA GLY A 122 -26.35 -7.83 -8.51
C GLY A 122 -25.35 -8.26 -9.58
N ILE A 123 -24.05 -7.97 -9.40
CA ILE A 123 -23.00 -8.47 -10.31
C ILE A 123 -22.79 -10.00 -10.23
N HIS A 124 -22.37 -10.58 -11.36
CA HIS A 124 -22.07 -12.00 -11.45
C HIS A 124 -20.79 -12.37 -10.68
N ARG A 125 -20.78 -13.53 -9.98
CA ARG A 125 -19.67 -14.00 -9.15
C ARG A 125 -18.31 -14.03 -9.86
N ALA A 126 -18.28 -14.43 -11.12
CA ALA A 126 -17.03 -14.48 -11.91
C ALA A 126 -16.39 -13.10 -12.14
N LYS A 127 -17.13 -12.01 -11.88
CA LYS A 127 -16.71 -10.62 -12.07
C LYS A 127 -16.34 -9.91 -10.77
N TYR A 128 -16.44 -10.58 -9.61
CA TYR A 128 -16.14 -9.96 -8.31
C TYR A 128 -14.71 -9.41 -8.24
N TRP A 129 -13.74 -10.17 -8.77
CA TRP A 129 -12.32 -9.79 -8.71
C TRP A 129 -12.03 -8.47 -9.44
N GLU A 130 -12.80 -8.09 -10.46
CA GLU A 130 -12.60 -6.85 -11.22
C GLU A 130 -12.82 -5.62 -10.32
N PHE A 131 -13.90 -5.64 -9.54
CA PHE A 131 -14.21 -4.55 -8.60
C PHE A 131 -13.36 -4.61 -7.33
N VAL A 132 -12.98 -5.82 -6.88
CA VAL A 132 -12.04 -5.99 -5.75
C VAL A 132 -10.66 -5.44 -6.13
N TYR A 133 -10.21 -5.66 -7.37
CA TYR A 133 -8.97 -5.07 -7.89
C TYR A 133 -9.04 -3.55 -7.88
N GLU A 134 -10.14 -2.97 -8.38
CA GLU A 134 -10.35 -1.52 -8.38
C GLU A 134 -10.33 -0.92 -6.97
N ASP A 135 -11.04 -1.52 -6.01
CA ASP A 135 -11.06 -1.06 -4.63
C ASP A 135 -9.69 -1.25 -3.93
N SER A 136 -8.96 -2.31 -4.26
CA SER A 136 -7.61 -2.56 -3.72
C SER A 136 -6.60 -1.52 -4.24
N MET A 137 -6.65 -1.20 -5.54
CA MET A 137 -5.84 -0.16 -6.16
C MET A 137 -6.14 1.21 -5.56
N ASP A 138 -7.42 1.53 -5.37
CA ASP A 138 -7.85 2.80 -4.77
C ASP A 138 -7.42 2.89 -3.30
N LEU A 139 -7.51 1.79 -2.54
CA LEU A 139 -7.08 1.76 -1.15
C LEU A 139 -5.57 1.96 -1.01
N ILE A 140 -4.75 1.22 -1.77
CA ILE A 140 -3.28 1.34 -1.76
C ILE A 140 -2.86 2.77 -2.10
N ALA A 141 -3.51 3.39 -3.09
CA ALA A 141 -3.28 4.77 -3.47
C ALA A 141 -3.57 5.76 -2.33
N LYS A 142 -4.65 5.55 -1.57
CA LYS A 142 -5.10 6.46 -0.50
C LYS A 142 -4.36 6.26 0.83
N LEU A 143 -3.75 5.10 1.07
CA LEU A 143 -3.07 4.77 2.33
C LEU A 143 -1.99 5.78 2.75
N PRO A 144 -1.06 6.21 1.87
CA PRO A 144 -0.07 7.23 2.23
C PRO A 144 -0.68 8.56 2.66
N CYS A 145 -1.77 9.00 2.03
CA CYS A 145 -2.43 10.25 2.40
C CYS A 145 -3.04 10.17 3.80
N VAL A 146 -3.70 9.05 4.10
CA VAL A 146 -4.25 8.79 5.45
C VAL A 146 -3.12 8.73 6.48
N ALA A 147 -2.10 7.91 6.23
CA ALA A 147 -0.98 7.72 7.15
C ALA A 147 -0.19 9.03 7.39
N ALA A 148 0.08 9.79 6.32
CA ALA A 148 0.77 11.07 6.45
C ALA A 148 -0.06 12.11 7.19
N LYS A 149 -1.37 12.15 7.00
CA LYS A 149 -2.25 13.05 7.74
C LYS A 149 -2.27 12.71 9.23
N ILE A 150 -2.34 11.43 9.60
CA ILE A 150 -2.21 10.97 10.99
C ILE A 150 -0.86 11.42 11.57
N TYR A 151 0.24 11.17 10.85
CA TYR A 151 1.58 11.55 11.28
C TYR A 151 1.70 13.06 11.52
N ARG A 152 1.19 13.87 10.60
CA ARG A 152 1.25 15.33 10.67
C ARG A 152 0.37 15.89 11.80
N ASN A 153 -0.82 15.35 11.99
CA ASN A 153 -1.73 15.75 13.06
C ASN A 153 -1.14 15.45 14.44
N LEU A 154 -0.46 14.33 14.61
CA LEU A 154 0.12 13.94 15.90
C LEU A 154 1.49 14.57 16.18
N TYR A 155 2.35 14.71 15.17
CA TYR A 155 3.78 15.00 15.37
C TYR A 155 4.29 16.25 14.65
N ARG A 156 3.42 16.96 13.91
CA ARG A 156 3.75 18.17 13.12
C ARG A 156 2.63 19.22 13.20
N GLU A 157 1.96 19.31 14.34
CA GLU A 157 0.98 20.37 14.65
C GLU A 157 -0.18 20.48 13.64
N GLY A 158 -0.54 19.38 12.97
CA GLY A 158 -1.61 19.39 11.97
C GLY A 158 -1.26 20.12 10.67
N SER A 159 0.03 20.31 10.36
CA SER A 159 0.43 20.93 9.10
C SER A 159 -0.08 20.11 7.90
N GLY A 160 -0.49 20.77 6.82
CA GLY A 160 -0.98 20.09 5.62
C GLY A 160 0.01 19.09 5.02
N ILE A 161 -0.51 18.02 4.40
CA ILE A 161 0.29 16.96 3.74
C ILE A 161 0.81 17.37 2.35
N GLY A 162 0.41 18.52 1.82
CA GLY A 162 0.79 18.95 0.46
C GLY A 162 -0.04 18.27 -0.63
N ALA A 163 0.43 18.40 -1.87
CA ALA A 163 -0.19 17.80 -3.05
C ALA A 163 0.62 16.59 -3.53
N ILE A 164 -0.07 15.65 -4.17
CA ILE A 164 0.55 14.49 -4.82
C ILE A 164 1.14 14.94 -6.14
N ASP A 165 2.39 14.56 -6.41
CA ASP A 165 3.02 14.74 -7.71
C ASP A 165 2.83 13.47 -8.55
N PRO A 166 2.11 13.53 -9.69
CA PRO A 166 1.87 12.37 -10.55
C PRO A 166 3.12 11.84 -11.25
N ASN A 167 4.26 12.54 -11.18
CA ASN A 167 5.52 12.11 -11.76
C ASN A 167 6.43 11.37 -10.76
N LEU A 168 6.06 11.34 -9.47
CA LEU A 168 6.82 10.66 -8.43
C LEU A 168 6.25 9.27 -8.14
N ASP A 169 7.12 8.36 -7.70
CA ASP A 169 6.70 7.04 -7.19
C ASP A 169 5.96 7.16 -5.85
N TRP A 170 5.31 6.06 -5.47
CA TRP A 170 4.45 5.98 -4.30
C TRP A 170 5.18 6.30 -3.00
N SER A 171 6.38 5.76 -2.83
CA SER A 171 7.19 5.96 -1.63
C SER A 171 7.68 7.40 -1.51
N HIS A 172 8.10 8.00 -2.61
CA HIS A 172 8.53 9.41 -2.64
C HIS A 172 7.37 10.37 -2.37
N ASN A 173 6.20 10.15 -2.96
CA ASN A 173 5.00 10.91 -2.59
C ASN A 173 4.69 10.76 -1.09
N PHE A 174 4.83 9.55 -0.54
CA PHE A 174 4.60 9.32 0.89
C PHE A 174 5.58 10.10 1.78
N THR A 175 6.89 10.06 1.50
CA THR A 175 7.89 10.80 2.28
C THR A 175 7.70 12.31 2.19
N ASN A 176 7.34 12.84 1.01
CA ASN A 176 7.01 14.26 0.83
C ASN A 176 5.80 14.65 1.71
N MET A 177 4.75 13.82 1.71
CA MET A 177 3.59 14.05 2.56
C MET A 177 3.92 13.97 4.06
N LEU A 178 4.85 13.10 4.47
CA LEU A 178 5.37 13.04 5.84
C LEU A 178 6.24 14.25 6.21
N GLY A 179 6.81 14.95 5.22
CA GLY A 179 7.64 16.14 5.40
C GLY A 179 9.14 15.85 5.41
N TYR A 180 9.54 14.76 4.76
CA TYR A 180 10.94 14.36 4.61
C TYR A 180 11.37 14.51 3.16
N SER A 181 12.53 15.12 2.95
CA SER A 181 13.13 15.36 1.63
C SER A 181 14.54 14.77 1.48
N ASP A 182 15.04 14.07 2.51
CA ASP A 182 16.33 13.39 2.45
C ASP A 182 16.27 12.21 1.45
N PRO A 183 17.08 12.21 0.38
CA PRO A 183 17.09 11.13 -0.62
C PRO A 183 17.31 9.74 -0.01
N GLN A 184 18.12 9.63 1.05
CA GLN A 184 18.37 8.33 1.71
C GLN A 184 17.15 7.85 2.49
N PHE A 185 16.34 8.76 3.03
CA PHE A 185 15.07 8.40 3.67
C PHE A 185 14.04 7.92 2.65
N ILE A 186 14.06 8.49 1.44
CA ILE A 186 13.20 8.04 0.33
C ILE A 186 13.58 6.61 -0.09
N GLU A 187 14.87 6.33 -0.25
CA GLU A 187 15.37 4.98 -0.54
C GLU A 187 15.02 3.99 0.59
N LEU A 188 15.22 4.39 1.85
CA LEU A 188 14.81 3.60 3.00
C LEU A 188 13.32 3.27 2.95
N MET A 189 12.47 4.23 2.60
CA MET A 189 11.03 4.03 2.51
C MET A 189 10.66 3.05 1.39
N ARG A 190 11.31 3.14 0.23
CA ARG A 190 11.13 2.20 -0.90
C ARG A 190 11.47 0.77 -0.49
N LEU A 191 12.61 0.57 0.16
CA LEU A 191 13.02 -0.73 0.66
C LEU A 191 12.09 -1.25 1.77
N TYR A 192 11.78 -0.41 2.75
CA TYR A 192 10.93 -0.78 3.89
C TYR A 192 9.56 -1.28 3.44
N LEU A 193 8.92 -0.56 2.50
CA LEU A 193 7.60 -0.90 1.94
C LEU A 193 7.63 -2.04 0.92
N THR A 194 8.82 -2.45 0.48
CA THR A 194 8.98 -3.62 -0.40
C THR A 194 9.12 -4.91 0.41
N ILE A 195 9.76 -4.86 1.58
CA ILE A 195 10.04 -6.05 2.40
C ILE A 195 8.98 -6.31 3.50
N HIS A 196 8.02 -5.40 3.70
CA HIS A 196 6.90 -5.52 4.65
C HIS A 196 5.57 -5.23 3.96
#